data_AF-A0A0Q1A121-F1
#
_entry.id   AF-A0A0Q1A121-F1
#
_cell.length_a   1.000
_cell.length_b   1.000
_cell.length_c   1.000
_cell.angle_alpha   90.00
_cell.angle_beta   90.00
_cell.angle_gamma   90.00
#
_symmetry.space_group_name_H-M   'P 1'
#
loop_
_entity.id
_entity.type
_entity.pdbx_description
1 polymer ?
#
loop_
_entity_poly.entity_id
_entity_poly.type
_entity_poly.pdbx_seq_one_letter_code
_entity_poly.pdbx_strand_id
1 'polypeptide(L)'
;MEMKDGKPAVYAPTRAEWRTWLTENIETEKSVWLIQYHKKSKVESVNYNDAMEEAVCFGWIDSKAKKRDAESFYLTFTPRNPKSKWSEPNKERVARMEAKGLIMPHGQRTIDIAKNTGKWDHLMVEA
;
A
#
# COMPACT_ATOMS: atom_id res chain seq x y z
N MET A 1 8.68 18.97 -4.86
CA MET A 1 8.37 17.58 -4.45
C MET A 1 9.47 17.14 -3.50
N GLU A 2 9.11 16.67 -2.31
CA GLU A 2 10.10 16.18 -1.35
C GLU A 2 10.72 14.88 -1.86
N MET A 3 12.02 14.65 -1.60
CA MET A 3 12.74 13.46 -2.05
C MET A 3 13.40 12.78 -0.86
N LYS A 4 13.27 11.45 -0.76
CA LYS A 4 13.92 10.65 0.29
C LYS A 4 14.56 9.41 -0.30
N ASP A 5 15.86 9.24 -0.06
CA ASP A 5 16.65 8.11 -0.58
C ASP A 5 16.53 7.95 -2.12
N GLY A 6 16.49 9.06 -2.85
CA GLY A 6 16.34 9.08 -4.31
C GLY A 6 14.94 8.77 -4.83
N LYS A 7 13.92 8.75 -3.97
CA LYS A 7 12.51 8.46 -4.32
C LYS A 7 11.60 9.64 -4.00
N PRO A 8 10.52 9.84 -4.76
CA PRO A 8 9.53 10.86 -4.42
C PRO A 8 8.88 10.59 -3.07
N ALA A 9 8.70 11.65 -2.29
CA ALA A 9 7.90 11.65 -1.08
C ALA A 9 6.65 12.52 -1.30
N VAL A 10 5.50 11.93 -1.02
CA VAL A 10 4.18 12.51 -1.28
C VAL A 10 3.39 12.58 0.01
N TYR A 11 2.58 13.62 0.11
CA TYR A 11 1.69 13.83 1.24
C TYR A 11 0.25 13.75 0.76
N ALA A 12 -0.56 12.96 1.46
CA ALA A 12 -1.98 12.81 1.21
C ALA A 12 -2.73 13.05 2.53
N PRO A 13 -3.44 14.19 2.69
CA PRO A 13 -4.27 14.47 3.85
C PRO A 13 -5.37 13.43 4.05
N THR A 14 -5.98 12.95 2.96
CA THR A 14 -7.13 12.04 2.99
C THR A 14 -6.93 10.73 2.22
N ARG A 15 -7.79 9.75 2.52
CA ARG A 15 -7.89 8.49 1.76
C ARG A 15 -8.13 8.74 0.26
N ALA A 16 -8.97 9.72 -0.08
CA ALA A 16 -9.30 10.06 -1.45
C ALA A 16 -8.08 10.60 -2.22
N GLU A 17 -7.32 11.51 -1.61
CA GLU A 17 -6.11 12.06 -2.24
C GLU A 17 -5.04 10.99 -2.44
N TRP A 18 -4.91 10.04 -1.51
CA TRP A 18 -4.02 8.90 -1.68
C TRP A 18 -4.45 8.01 -2.86
N ARG A 19 -5.75 7.73 -2.98
CA ARG A 19 -6.30 6.97 -4.11
C ARG A 19 -6.08 7.69 -5.45
N THR A 20 -6.25 9.01 -5.49
CA THR A 20 -5.94 9.81 -6.69
C THR A 20 -4.48 9.66 -7.09
N TRP A 21 -3.56 9.82 -6.13
CA TRP A 21 -2.13 9.64 -6.42
C TRP A 21 -1.82 8.24 -6.95
N LEU A 22 -2.37 7.19 -6.32
CA LEU A 22 -2.18 5.81 -6.79
C LEU A 22 -2.69 5.61 -8.22
N THR A 23 -3.85 6.19 -8.55
CA THR A 23 -4.47 6.08 -9.88
C THR A 23 -3.59 6.68 -10.97
N GLU A 24 -2.96 7.82 -10.68
CA GLU A 24 -2.15 8.56 -11.65
C GLU A 24 -0.73 8.01 -11.82
N ASN A 25 -0.18 7.36 -10.79
CA ASN A 25 1.27 7.12 -10.71
C ASN A 25 1.67 5.64 -10.68
N ILE A 26 0.74 4.71 -10.47
CA ILE A 26 1.07 3.29 -10.32
C ILE A 26 1.85 2.69 -11.49
N GLU A 27 1.51 3.05 -12.73
CA GLU A 27 2.12 2.42 -13.91
C GLU A 27 3.52 2.95 -14.21
N THR A 28 3.86 4.13 -13.70
CA THR A 28 5.12 4.83 -13.99
C THR A 28 6.09 4.77 -12.81
N GLU A 29 5.58 4.82 -11.58
CA GLU A 29 6.40 4.86 -10.38
C GLU A 29 6.79 3.45 -9.89
N LYS A 30 8.05 3.31 -9.50
CA LYS A 30 8.58 2.04 -8.96
C LYS A 30 8.51 1.97 -7.43
N SER A 31 8.36 3.11 -6.78
CA SER A 31 8.20 3.24 -5.33
C SER A 31 7.92 4.68 -4.94
N VAL A 32 7.21 4.87 -3.83
CA VAL A 32 6.97 6.20 -3.26
C VAL A 32 7.11 6.17 -1.74
N TRP A 33 7.51 7.28 -1.14
CA TRP A 33 7.35 7.50 0.29
C TRP A 33 6.06 8.26 0.56
N LEU A 34 5.12 7.66 1.27
CA LEU A 34 3.96 8.38 1.79
C LEU A 34 4.32 9.01 3.13
N ILE A 35 4.17 10.33 3.23
CA ILE A 35 4.32 11.10 4.47
C ILE A 35 3.05 10.90 5.30
N GLN A 36 3.22 10.34 6.49
CA GLN A 36 2.14 10.16 7.47
C GLN A 36 2.50 10.86 8.77
N TYR A 37 1.53 11.58 9.32
CA TYR A 37 1.64 12.21 10.62
C TYR A 37 1.17 11.25 11.72
N HIS A 38 1.80 11.37 12.89
CA HIS A 38 1.38 10.63 14.07
C HIS A 38 -0.03 11.06 14.49
N LYS A 39 -0.81 10.14 15.07
CA LYS A 39 -2.19 10.40 15.54
C LYS A 39 -2.34 11.60 16.49
N LYS A 40 -1.26 12.01 17.16
CA LYS A 40 -1.22 13.16 18.08
C LYS A 40 -0.84 14.48 17.41
N SER A 41 -0.39 14.46 16.16
CA SER A 41 -0.12 15.68 15.41
C SER A 41 -1.43 16.40 15.11
N LYS A 42 -1.35 17.72 14.97
CA LYS A 42 -2.48 18.54 14.51
C LYS A 42 -2.60 18.55 12.98
N VAL A 43 -1.62 18.00 12.28
CA VAL A 43 -1.65 17.87 10.82
C VAL A 43 -2.28 16.54 10.46
N GLU A 44 -3.33 16.60 9.65
CA GLU A 44 -4.02 15.41 9.16
C GLU A 44 -3.17 14.66 8.13
N SER A 45 -3.35 13.34 8.05
CA SER A 45 -2.86 12.54 6.93
C SER A 45 -3.68 11.27 6.83
N VAL A 46 -3.72 10.67 5.64
CA VAL A 46 -4.27 9.33 5.48
C VAL A 46 -3.65 8.40 6.52
N ASN A 47 -4.50 7.68 7.24
CA ASN A 47 -4.02 6.77 8.26
C ASN A 47 -3.49 5.48 7.60
N TYR A 48 -2.70 4.73 8.36
CA TYR A 48 -2.08 3.48 7.89
C TYR A 48 -3.07 2.49 7.27
N ASN A 49 -4.24 2.29 7.90
CA ASN A 49 -5.20 1.29 7.44
C ASN A 49 -5.81 1.69 6.10
N ASP A 50 -6.22 2.94 5.96
CA ASP A 50 -6.74 3.47 4.69
C ASP A 50 -5.66 3.46 3.61
N ALA A 51 -4.43 3.85 3.94
CA ALA A 51 -3.31 3.84 3.01
C ALA A 51 -3.02 2.42 2.48
N MET A 52 -3.06 1.43 3.36
CA MET A 52 -2.87 0.02 3.01
C MET A 52 -4.03 -0.58 2.22
N GLU A 53 -5.28 -0.27 2.59
CA GLU A 53 -6.46 -0.72 1.84
C GLU A 53 -6.45 -0.18 0.41
N GLU A 54 -6.15 1.11 0.23
CA GLU A 54 -5.98 1.65 -1.11
C GLU A 54 -4.78 1.02 -1.81
N ALA A 55 -3.62 0.88 -1.17
CA ALA A 55 -2.46 0.26 -1.82
C ALA A 55 -2.76 -1.15 -2.36
N VAL A 56 -3.48 -2.01 -1.62
CA VAL A 56 -3.83 -3.35 -2.11
C VAL A 56 -4.82 -3.31 -3.29
N CYS A 57 -5.74 -2.33 -3.35
CA CYS A 57 -6.62 -2.14 -4.51
C CYS A 57 -5.84 -1.95 -5.81
N PHE A 58 -4.63 -1.41 -5.71
CA PHE A 58 -3.75 -1.16 -6.84
C PHE A 58 -2.62 -2.20 -6.94
N GLY A 59 -2.56 -3.22 -6.06
CA GLY A 59 -1.51 -4.24 -6.11
C GLY A 59 -0.15 -3.76 -5.56
N TRP A 60 -0.17 -2.74 -4.70
CA TRP A 60 0.97 -2.22 -3.97
C TRP A 60 0.94 -2.67 -2.51
N ILE A 61 2.09 -2.55 -1.85
CA ILE A 61 2.25 -2.86 -0.42
C ILE A 61 3.27 -1.91 0.21
N ASP A 62 3.16 -1.71 1.52
CA ASP A 62 4.17 -1.04 2.32
C ASP A 62 5.46 -1.88 2.49
N SER A 63 6.55 -1.24 2.90
CA SER A 63 7.79 -1.97 3.20
C SER A 63 8.61 -1.38 4.33
N LYS A 64 9.15 -0.16 4.14
CA LYS A 64 10.06 0.49 5.10
C LYS A 64 9.39 1.71 5.69
N ALA A 65 9.47 1.85 7.01
CA ALA A 65 9.15 3.08 7.71
C ALA A 65 10.44 3.83 8.09
N LYS A 66 10.46 5.15 7.97
CA LYS A 66 11.57 6.01 8.41
C LYS A 66 11.04 7.26 9.09
N LYS A 67 11.66 7.69 10.19
CA LYS A 67 11.34 8.98 10.81
C LYS A 67 11.60 10.11 9.81
N ARG A 68 10.65 11.04 9.68
CA ARG A 68 10.80 12.28 8.90
C ARG A 68 11.16 13.44 9.83
N ASP A 69 10.35 13.65 10.87
CA ASP A 69 10.56 14.68 11.87
C ASP A 69 9.94 14.25 13.23
N ALA A 70 9.65 15.20 14.12
CA ALA A 70 9.09 14.92 15.45
C ALA A 70 7.62 14.48 15.43
N GLU A 71 6.90 14.81 14.36
CA GLU A 71 5.45 14.60 14.24
C GLU A 71 5.07 13.65 13.10
N SER A 72 6.01 13.29 12.23
CA SER A 72 5.75 12.50 11.04
C SER A 72 6.83 11.47 10.72
N PHE A 73 6.44 10.51 9.87
CA PHE A 73 7.28 9.47 9.34
C PHE A 73 6.95 9.24 7.87
N TYR A 74 7.92 8.68 7.14
CA TYR A 74 7.71 8.15 5.81
C TYR A 74 7.37 6.66 5.91
N LEU A 75 6.41 6.21 5.10
CA LEU A 75 6.16 4.80 4.84
C LEU A 75 6.33 4.55 3.33
N THR A 76 7.27 3.69 2.93
CA THR A 76 7.44 3.37 1.51
C THR A 76 6.32 2.46 1.06
N PHE A 77 5.73 2.76 -0.10
CA PHE A 77 4.88 1.84 -0.87
C PHE A 77 5.57 1.47 -2.18
N THR A 78 5.43 0.21 -2.57
CA THR A 78 6.00 -0.36 -3.80
C THR A 78 5.03 -1.32 -4.47
N PRO A 79 5.13 -1.53 -5.80
CA PRO A 79 4.47 -2.65 -6.46
C PRO A 79 4.80 -3.95 -5.73
N ARG A 80 3.79 -4.79 -5.50
CA ARG A 80 3.98 -6.03 -4.79
C ARG A 80 4.86 -6.97 -5.62
N ASN A 81 5.88 -7.56 -4.99
CA ASN A 81 6.71 -8.57 -5.65
C ASN A 81 5.86 -9.84 -5.89
N PRO A 82 5.70 -10.32 -7.14
CA PRO A 82 4.88 -11.48 -7.46
C PRO A 82 5.37 -12.78 -6.82
N LYS A 83 6.63 -12.83 -6.36
CA LYS A 83 7.20 -13.99 -5.68
C LYS A 83 6.88 -14.03 -4.18
N SER A 84 6.36 -12.94 -3.61
CA SER A 84 6.11 -12.80 -2.17
C SER A 84 4.78 -13.42 -1.73
N LYS A 85 4.80 -14.08 -0.58
CA LYS A 85 3.62 -14.68 0.07
C LYS A 85 2.64 -13.62 0.56
N TRP A 86 1.34 -13.89 0.47
CA TRP A 86 0.29 -13.06 1.05
C TRP A 86 0.03 -13.42 2.51
N SER A 87 0.09 -12.41 3.39
CA SER A 87 -0.28 -12.55 4.79
C SER A 87 -1.79 -12.45 4.97
N GLU A 88 -2.33 -13.07 6.03
CA GLU A 88 -3.76 -13.02 6.34
C GLU A 88 -4.32 -11.58 6.40
N PRO A 89 -3.68 -10.60 7.07
CA PRO A 89 -4.19 -9.24 7.09
C PRO A 89 -4.29 -8.58 5.71
N ASN A 90 -3.46 -8.99 4.73
CA ASN A 90 -3.56 -8.46 3.37
C ASN A 90 -4.66 -9.16 2.57
N LYS A 91 -4.87 -10.47 2.79
CA LYS A 91 -6.01 -11.19 2.21
C LYS A 91 -7.33 -10.64 2.72
N GLU A 92 -7.43 -10.35 4.01
CA GLU A 92 -8.62 -9.72 4.61
C GLU A 92 -8.88 -8.33 4.03
N ARG A 93 -7.83 -7.51 3.82
CA ARG A 93 -7.95 -6.22 3.15
C ARG A 93 -8.47 -6.38 1.72
N VAL A 94 -7.91 -7.32 0.96
CA VAL A 94 -8.40 -7.64 -0.39
C VAL A 94 -9.87 -8.04 -0.36
N ALA A 95 -10.27 -8.98 0.50
CA ALA A 95 -11.66 -9.41 0.61
C ALA A 95 -12.62 -8.25 0.92
N ARG A 96 -12.23 -7.34 1.84
CA ARG A 96 -13.02 -6.14 2.14
C ARG A 96 -13.12 -5.18 0.96
N MET A 97 -12.03 -5.01 0.20
CA MET A 97 -12.01 -4.09 -0.94
C MET A 97 -12.70 -4.69 -2.18
N GLU A 98 -12.61 -6.00 -2.38
CA GLU A 98 -13.37 -6.77 -3.38
C GLU A 98 -14.88 -6.65 -3.11
N ALA A 99 -15.31 -6.85 -1.86
CA ALA A 99 -16.72 -6.70 -1.48
C ALA A 99 -17.28 -5.28 -1.72
N LYS A 100 -16.42 -4.26 -1.75
CA LYS A 100 -16.78 -2.88 -2.06
C LYS A 100 -16.63 -2.52 -3.54
N GLY A 101 -16.15 -3.43 -4.39
CA GLY A 101 -15.88 -3.17 -5.80
C GLY A 101 -14.74 -2.16 -6.04
N LEU A 102 -13.80 -2.04 -5.10
CA LEU A 102 -12.74 -1.02 -5.14
C LEU A 102 -11.41 -1.50 -5.74
N ILE A 103 -11.26 -2.81 -5.94
CA ILE A 103 -10.08 -3.40 -6.58
C ILE A 103 -9.97 -2.89 -8.02
N MET A 104 -8.80 -2.37 -8.37
CA MET A 104 -8.49 -1.88 -9.69
C MET A 104 -7.87 -2.99 -10.55
N PRO A 105 -7.87 -2.87 -11.90
CA PRO A 105 -7.32 -3.89 -12.78
C PRO A 105 -5.88 -4.31 -12.44
N HIS A 106 -5.03 -3.36 -12.01
CA HIS A 106 -3.66 -3.68 -11.59
C HIS A 106 -3.61 -4.49 -10.28
N GLY A 107 -4.48 -4.19 -9.32
CA GLY A 107 -4.64 -4.98 -8.10
C GLY A 107 -5.13 -6.39 -8.41
N GLN A 108 -6.14 -6.53 -9.27
CA GLN A 108 -6.68 -7.82 -9.68
C GLN A 108 -5.61 -8.71 -10.31
N ARG A 109 -4.81 -8.18 -11.25
CA ARG A 109 -3.68 -8.92 -11.85
C ARG A 109 -2.71 -9.44 -10.79
N THR A 110 -2.42 -8.64 -9.77
CA THR A 110 -1.50 -9.03 -8.69
C THR A 110 -2.10 -10.17 -7.83
N ILE A 111 -3.41 -10.12 -7.56
CA ILE A 111 -4.16 -11.15 -6.85
C ILE A 111 -4.17 -12.46 -7.66
N ASP A 112 -4.48 -12.37 -8.96
CA ASP A 112 -4.56 -13.53 -9.85
C ASP A 112 -3.21 -14.24 -10.00
N ILE A 113 -2.12 -13.46 -10.18
CA ILE A 113 -0.76 -14.02 -10.20
C ILE A 113 -0.49 -14.78 -8.90
N ALA A 114 -0.86 -14.23 -7.75
CA ALA A 114 -0.61 -14.87 -6.47
C ALA A 114 -1.42 -16.16 -6.29
N LYS A 115 -2.69 -16.19 -6.73
CA LYS A 115 -3.53 -17.39 -6.73
C LYS A 115 -2.94 -18.47 -7.64
N ASN A 116 -2.60 -18.10 -8.88
CA ASN A 116 -2.05 -19.02 -9.88
C ASN A 116 -0.66 -19.57 -9.52
N THR A 117 0.13 -18.85 -8.71
CA THR A 117 1.49 -19.24 -8.30
C THR A 117 1.56 -19.83 -6.89
N GLY A 118 0.40 -20.07 -6.24
CA GLY A 118 0.33 -20.61 -4.88
C GLY A 118 0.91 -19.68 -3.81
N LYS A 119 1.07 -18.39 -4.10
CA LYS A 119 1.51 -17.37 -3.12
C LYS A 119 0.35 -16.81 -2.31
N TRP A 120 -0.88 -17.05 -2.76
CA TRP A 120 -2.11 -16.75 -2.05
C TRP A 120 -2.34 -17.77 -0.93
N ASP A 121 -2.50 -19.04 -1.28
CA ASP A 121 -2.77 -20.13 -0.34
C ASP A 121 -1.48 -20.75 0.15
N HIS A 122 -0.79 -20.07 1.08
CA HIS A 122 0.09 -20.82 1.94
C HIS A 122 -0.75 -21.52 3.00
N LEU A 123 -1.03 -22.80 2.76
CA LEU A 123 -1.40 -23.73 3.81
C LEU A 123 -0.30 -23.68 4.87
N MET A 124 -0.60 -23.22 6.08
CA MET A 124 0.23 -23.58 7.23
C MET A 124 0.06 -25.08 7.39
N VAL A 125 1.07 -25.85 6.98
CA VAL A 125 1.22 -27.19 7.52
C VAL A 125 1.70 -26.96 8.95
N GLU A 126 0.79 -27.10 9.90
CA GLU A 126 1.16 -27.22 11.31
C GLU A 126 2.10 -28.42 11.42
N ALA A 127 3.30 -28.17 11.92
CA ALA A 127 4.28 -29.18 12.31
C ALA A 127 4.18 -29.42 13.81
#